data_AF-K4D3N2-F1
#
_entry.id   AF-K4D3N2-F1
#
_cell.length_a   1.000
_cell.length_b   1.000
_cell.length_c   1.000
_cell.angle_alpha   90.00
_cell.angle_beta   90.00
_cell.angle_gamma   90.00
#
_symmetry.space_group_name_H-M   'P 1'
#
loop_
_entity.id
_entity.type
_entity.pdbx_description
1 polymer ?
#
loop_
_entity_poly.entity_id
_entity_poly.type
_entity_poly.pdbx_seq_one_letter_code
_entity_poly.pdbx_strand_id
1 'polypeptide(L)'
;MTKNTSDDMPEKEVNRAAKILMQMAKTRTCTSFNLGESNKSTNLGERSEESRAINSPETIYPCSEEIRACFRREEALRYTQPNKAFSYTAVDGKKVVVAPLKKRGGKLFKRICHYDILKSNKPAFFTLHCLVRDAAARLPGGVGTRDDVCVLARDSQFIVEDISDSQLRKAVKGGLDRLHYEDDPCVKYEKERHRWTYLHGDRKVEDFEDDST
;
A
#
# COMPACT_ATOMS: atom_id res chain seq x y z
N MET A 1 -21.99 26.76 -27.70
CA MET A 1 -22.64 25.54 -27.21
C MET A 1 -21.63 24.39 -27.30
N THR A 2 -21.23 23.90 -26.11
CA THR A 2 -20.79 22.53 -25.75
C THR A 2 -20.27 21.57 -26.83
N LYS A 3 -19.09 20.99 -26.59
CA LYS A 3 -18.94 19.60 -26.14
C LYS A 3 -17.48 19.27 -25.80
N ASN A 4 -17.27 18.85 -24.55
CA ASN A 4 -16.03 18.25 -24.06
C ASN A 4 -16.00 16.78 -24.51
N THR A 5 -14.89 16.36 -25.12
CA THR A 5 -14.63 14.96 -25.46
C THR A 5 -13.93 14.31 -24.28
N SER A 6 -14.53 13.22 -23.84
CA SER A 6 -14.10 12.30 -22.77
C SER A 6 -12.76 11.63 -23.09
N ASP A 7 -11.79 11.81 -22.20
CA ASP A 7 -10.60 10.96 -22.10
C ASP A 7 -10.97 9.62 -21.46
N ASP A 8 -11.46 8.69 -22.28
CA ASP A 8 -11.52 7.27 -21.93
C ASP A 8 -10.12 6.66 -22.11
N MET A 9 -9.42 6.48 -20.99
CA MET A 9 -8.20 5.66 -20.94
C MET A 9 -8.56 4.21 -21.28
N PRO A 10 -7.99 3.62 -22.35
CA PRO A 10 -8.47 2.33 -22.85
C PRO A 10 -8.06 1.19 -21.91
N GLU A 11 -9.05 0.40 -21.46
CA GLU A 11 -8.93 -0.88 -20.73
C GLU A 11 -7.79 -1.80 -21.24
N LYS A 12 -7.38 -1.66 -22.51
CA LYS A 12 -6.25 -2.38 -23.11
C LYS A 12 -4.91 -2.16 -22.41
N GLU A 13 -4.64 -0.99 -21.83
CA GLU A 13 -3.36 -0.73 -21.14
C GLU A 13 -3.30 -1.40 -19.75
N VAL A 14 -4.42 -1.40 -19.03
CA VAL A 14 -4.55 -2.12 -17.75
C VAL A 14 -4.36 -3.62 -17.98
N ASN A 15 -4.94 -4.15 -19.06
CA ASN A 15 -4.78 -5.54 -19.46
C ASN A 15 -3.35 -5.89 -19.92
N ARG A 16 -2.62 -4.97 -20.55
CA ARG A 16 -1.19 -5.16 -20.88
C ARG A 16 -0.31 -5.17 -19.63
N ALA A 17 -0.54 -4.25 -18.70
CA ALA A 17 0.19 -4.21 -17.42
C ALA A 17 -0.06 -5.46 -16.58
N ALA A 18 -1.31 -5.93 -16.49
CA ALA A 18 -1.66 -7.19 -15.82
C ALA A 18 -1.00 -8.41 -16.49
N LYS A 19 -0.87 -8.40 -17.83
CA LYS A 19 -0.20 -9.47 -18.58
C LYS A 19 1.32 -9.48 -18.35
N ILE A 20 1.95 -8.32 -18.23
CA ILE A 20 3.38 -8.18 -17.88
C ILE A 20 3.61 -8.69 -16.44
N LEU A 21 2.75 -8.34 -15.48
CA LEU A 21 2.80 -8.83 -14.11
C LEU A 21 2.63 -10.37 -14.03
N MET A 22 1.68 -10.96 -14.77
CA MET A 22 1.53 -12.41 -14.87
C MET A 22 2.76 -13.10 -15.47
N GLN A 23 3.48 -12.44 -16.37
CA GLN A 23 4.66 -12.99 -17.03
C GLN A 23 5.90 -12.94 -16.12
N MET A 24 6.01 -11.90 -15.28
CA MET A 24 7.06 -11.79 -14.26
C MET A 24 6.85 -12.76 -13.08
N ALA A 25 5.60 -13.11 -12.74
CA ALA A 25 5.30 -14.11 -11.72
C ALA A 25 5.59 -15.56 -12.19
N LYS A 26 5.46 -15.84 -13.50
CA LYS A 26 5.75 -17.17 -14.09
C LYS A 26 7.25 -17.48 -14.21
N THR A 27 8.12 -16.47 -14.25
CA THR A 27 9.58 -16.65 -14.34
C THR A 27 10.28 -16.72 -12.97
N ARG A 28 9.54 -16.70 -11.86
CA ARG A 28 10.09 -16.73 -10.49
C ARG A 28 9.87 -18.05 -9.73
N THR A 29 9.84 -19.18 -10.41
CA THR A 29 10.47 -20.39 -9.84
C THR A 29 11.97 -20.23 -10.04
N CYS A 30 12.65 -19.61 -9.06
CA CYS A 30 14.10 -19.45 -9.07
C CYS A 30 14.75 -20.81 -8.80
N THR A 31 14.85 -21.63 -9.84
CA THR A 31 15.76 -22.76 -9.91
C THR A 31 17.17 -22.19 -10.07
N SER A 32 17.97 -22.37 -9.03
CA SER A 32 19.44 -22.45 -9.01
C SER A 32 20.20 -21.73 -10.14
N PHE A 33 20.83 -20.59 -9.81
CA PHE A 33 21.99 -20.11 -10.57
C PHE A 33 23.27 -20.52 -9.84
N ASN A 34 23.91 -21.57 -10.36
CA ASN A 34 25.33 -21.80 -10.20
C ASN A 34 26.10 -20.73 -10.96
N LEU A 35 27.13 -20.15 -10.35
CA LEU A 35 28.26 -19.57 -11.08
C LEU A 35 29.55 -20.12 -10.47
N GLY A 36 30.32 -20.80 -11.32
CA GLY A 36 31.44 -21.64 -10.95
C GLY A 36 32.73 -20.90 -10.55
N GLU A 37 33.47 -21.61 -9.70
CA GLU A 37 34.92 -21.85 -9.71
C GLU A 37 35.89 -20.72 -10.08
N SER A 38 36.72 -20.32 -9.11
CA SER A 38 38.18 -20.35 -9.25
C SER A 38 38.91 -20.17 -7.89
N ASN A 39 39.35 -21.30 -7.33
CA ASN A 39 40.54 -21.60 -6.50
C ASN A 39 41.30 -20.48 -5.75
N LYS A 40 41.39 -20.58 -4.40
CA LYS A 40 42.67 -20.67 -3.64
C LYS A 40 42.47 -21.12 -2.18
N SER A 41 43.29 -22.08 -1.77
CA SER A 41 43.43 -22.74 -0.45
C SER A 41 43.76 -21.79 0.72
N THR A 42 43.23 -22.06 1.93
CA THR A 42 43.99 -22.48 3.15
C THR A 42 43.07 -22.77 4.35
N ASN A 43 43.45 -23.81 5.11
CA ASN A 43 42.90 -24.32 6.38
C ASN A 43 42.72 -23.27 7.49
N LEU A 44 41.72 -23.46 8.37
CA LEU A 44 41.83 -23.75 9.82
C LEU A 44 40.55 -23.40 10.58
N GLY A 45 40.07 -24.35 11.40
CA GLY A 45 39.67 -24.09 12.78
C GLY A 45 38.31 -23.46 13.10
N GLU A 46 37.52 -24.26 13.83
CA GLU A 46 36.70 -23.85 14.98
C GLU A 46 35.33 -23.18 14.77
N ARG A 47 34.32 -23.91 15.29
CA ARG A 47 33.32 -23.44 16.27
C ARG A 47 32.27 -22.43 15.77
N SER A 48 31.02 -22.88 15.71
CA SER A 48 29.98 -22.57 16.72
C SER A 48 28.59 -22.70 16.10
N GLU A 49 27.78 -23.59 16.68
CA GLU A 49 26.33 -23.45 16.89
C GLU A 49 25.56 -22.53 15.93
N GLU A 50 25.06 -23.07 14.82
CA GLU A 50 24.01 -22.41 14.05
C GLU A 50 22.66 -22.61 14.75
N SER A 51 22.42 -21.72 15.70
CA SER A 51 21.15 -21.52 16.37
C SER A 51 20.10 -21.13 15.33
N ARG A 52 18.98 -21.84 15.34
CA ARG A 52 17.76 -21.59 14.54
C ARG A 52 17.49 -20.09 14.40
N ALA A 53 17.81 -19.53 13.22
CA ALA A 53 17.49 -18.15 12.91
C ALA A 53 15.98 -18.00 12.75
N ILE A 54 15.43 -17.31 13.75
CA ILE A 54 14.07 -16.78 13.84
C ILE A 54 13.74 -16.02 12.55
N ASN A 55 12.55 -16.29 11.98
CA ASN A 55 11.96 -15.55 10.87
C ASN A 55 12.15 -14.04 11.07
N SER A 56 13.09 -13.47 10.32
CA SER A 56 13.29 -12.03 10.27
C SER A 56 12.07 -11.42 9.57
N PRO A 57 11.52 -10.29 10.03
CA PRO A 57 10.43 -9.64 9.30
C PRO A 57 10.98 -9.23 7.93
N GLU A 58 10.34 -9.68 6.86
CA GLU A 58 10.60 -9.16 5.51
C GLU A 58 10.34 -7.65 5.57
N THR A 59 11.42 -6.89 5.73
CA THR A 59 11.35 -5.43 5.71
C THR A 59 10.92 -5.04 4.30
N ILE A 60 9.78 -4.37 4.17
CA ILE A 60 9.31 -3.97 2.85
C ILE A 60 10.30 -2.97 2.26
N TYR A 61 10.86 -3.31 1.09
CA TYR A 61 11.70 -2.40 0.32
C TYR A 61 10.84 -1.41 -0.47
N PRO A 62 11.35 -0.21 -0.76
CA PRO A 62 10.70 0.73 -1.68
C PRO A 62 10.31 0.04 -2.98
N CYS A 63 9.08 0.28 -3.44
CA CYS A 63 8.58 -0.33 -4.68
C CYS A 63 9.45 0.08 -5.88
N SER A 64 9.57 -0.81 -6.87
CA SER A 64 10.18 -0.45 -8.15
C SER A 64 9.41 0.70 -8.81
N GLU A 65 10.07 1.46 -9.67
CA GLU A 65 9.46 2.61 -10.35
C GLU A 65 8.20 2.21 -11.12
N GLU A 66 8.19 1.03 -11.74
CA GLU A 66 7.05 0.47 -12.45
C GLU A 66 5.85 0.23 -11.53
N ILE A 67 6.06 -0.43 -10.38
CA ILE A 67 5.00 -0.71 -9.39
C ILE A 67 4.46 0.60 -8.83
N ARG A 68 5.35 1.56 -8.54
CA ARG A 68 4.97 2.90 -8.07
C ARG A 68 4.16 3.66 -9.14
N ALA A 69 4.53 3.57 -10.41
CA ALA A 69 3.79 4.20 -11.51
C ALA A 69 2.41 3.55 -11.73
N CYS A 70 2.30 2.23 -11.59
CA CYS A 70 1.02 1.52 -11.56
C CYS A 70 0.14 2.02 -10.41
N PHE A 71 0.69 2.08 -9.19
CA PHE A 71 -0.03 2.55 -8.01
C PHE A 71 -0.54 3.99 -8.19
N ARG A 72 0.27 4.91 -8.70
CA ARG A 72 -0.15 6.30 -8.91
C ARG A 72 -1.29 6.45 -9.92
N ARG A 73 -1.34 5.59 -10.95
CA ARG A 73 -2.47 5.51 -11.89
C ARG A 73 -3.74 4.99 -11.20
N GLU A 74 -3.61 3.91 -10.42
CA GLU A 74 -4.74 3.37 -9.63
C GLU A 74 -5.24 4.39 -8.58
N GLU A 75 -4.32 5.10 -7.91
CA GLU A 75 -4.60 6.17 -6.96
C GLU A 75 -5.40 7.30 -7.64
N ALA A 76 -4.97 7.76 -8.82
CA ALA A 76 -5.71 8.78 -9.58
C ALA A 76 -7.14 8.34 -9.92
N LEU A 77 -7.32 7.11 -10.43
CA LEU A 77 -8.63 6.57 -10.79
C LEU A 77 -9.57 6.48 -9.59
N ARG A 78 -9.05 6.01 -8.45
CA ARG A 78 -9.84 5.95 -7.22
C ARG A 78 -10.41 7.30 -6.84
N TYR A 79 -9.58 8.35 -6.86
CA TYR A 79 -10.01 9.68 -6.43
C TYR A 79 -10.87 10.41 -7.47
N THR A 80 -11.04 9.86 -8.68
CA THR A 80 -12.11 10.26 -9.61
C THR A 80 -13.49 9.83 -9.09
N GLN A 81 -13.58 8.69 -8.40
CA GLN A 81 -14.83 8.14 -7.86
C GLN A 81 -14.71 7.80 -6.37
N PRO A 82 -14.51 8.80 -5.48
CA PRO A 82 -14.20 8.56 -4.07
C PRO A 82 -15.33 7.85 -3.30
N ASN A 83 -16.57 7.92 -3.77
CA ASN A 83 -17.73 7.33 -3.11
C ASN A 83 -17.92 5.84 -3.44
N LYS A 84 -17.05 5.23 -4.27
CA LYS A 84 -17.10 3.80 -4.62
C LYS A 84 -15.95 3.04 -3.98
N ALA A 85 -16.19 1.76 -3.68
CA ALA A 85 -15.11 0.85 -3.33
C ALA A 85 -14.14 0.72 -4.53
N PHE A 86 -12.86 0.53 -4.24
CA PHE A 86 -11.83 0.43 -5.26
C PHE A 86 -10.89 -0.73 -4.94
N SER A 87 -10.42 -1.42 -5.98
CA SER A 87 -9.50 -2.55 -5.82
C SER A 87 -8.09 -2.15 -6.29
N TYR A 88 -7.14 -2.12 -5.38
CA TYR A 88 -5.72 -1.95 -5.71
C TYR A 88 -5.09 -3.26 -6.10
N THR A 89 -4.05 -3.19 -6.92
CA THR A 89 -3.14 -4.31 -7.13
C THR A 89 -2.03 -4.26 -6.09
N ALA A 90 -2.03 -5.20 -5.15
CA ALA A 90 -0.97 -5.34 -4.15
C ALA A 90 0.35 -5.79 -4.78
N VAL A 91 1.45 -5.66 -4.02
CA VAL A 91 2.81 -6.00 -4.47
C VAL A 91 2.95 -7.49 -4.82
N ASP A 92 2.12 -8.35 -4.23
CA ASP A 92 2.03 -9.78 -4.52
C ASP A 92 1.15 -10.10 -5.76
N GLY A 93 0.60 -9.09 -6.43
CA GLY A 93 -0.29 -9.22 -7.58
C GLY A 93 -1.74 -9.53 -7.22
N LYS A 94 -2.09 -9.62 -5.93
CA LYS A 94 -3.49 -9.82 -5.52
C LYS A 94 -4.27 -8.51 -5.60
N LYS A 95 -5.57 -8.63 -5.87
CA LYS A 95 -6.48 -7.49 -5.80
C LYS A 95 -6.94 -7.32 -4.36
N VAL A 96 -6.74 -6.14 -3.79
CA VAL A 96 -7.16 -5.80 -2.43
C VAL A 96 -8.20 -4.69 -2.50
N VAL A 97 -9.38 -4.94 -1.95
CA VAL A 97 -10.49 -3.98 -1.95
C VAL A 97 -10.30 -2.98 -0.81
N VAL A 98 -10.63 -1.72 -1.10
CA VAL A 98 -10.70 -0.65 -0.11
C VAL A 98 -12.07 -0.02 -0.13
N ALA A 99 -12.59 0.19 1.08
CA ALA A 99 -13.90 0.81 1.30
C ALA A 99 -14.03 2.20 0.64
N PRO A 100 -15.26 2.56 0.21
CA PRO A 100 -15.56 3.89 -0.29
C PRO A 100 -15.32 4.96 0.77
N LEU A 101 -15.01 6.19 0.35
CA LEU A 101 -15.01 7.34 1.23
C LEU A 101 -16.46 7.73 1.53
N LYS A 102 -17.04 7.17 2.60
CA LYS A 102 -18.36 7.62 3.07
C LYS A 102 -18.31 9.13 3.33
N LYS A 103 -19.25 9.90 2.77
CA LYS A 103 -19.45 11.32 3.11
C LYS A 103 -19.85 11.40 4.58
N ARG A 104 -18.89 11.58 5.48
CA ARG A 104 -19.18 11.71 6.91
C ARG A 104 -19.85 13.07 7.16
N GLY A 105 -21.18 13.09 7.15
CA GLY A 105 -21.98 14.17 7.73
C GLY A 105 -21.82 14.13 9.25
N GLY A 106 -20.79 14.78 9.79
CA GLY A 106 -20.61 14.80 11.24
C GLY A 106 -19.21 15.22 11.65
N LYS A 107 -19.12 16.47 12.14
CA LYS A 107 -17.97 17.16 12.75
C LYS A 107 -16.68 17.08 11.92
N LEU A 108 -16.23 18.24 11.43
CA LEU A 108 -14.81 18.44 11.12
C LEU A 108 -14.03 18.01 12.36
N PHE A 109 -13.52 16.78 12.37
CA PHE A 109 -12.49 16.38 13.31
C PHE A 109 -11.42 17.43 13.17
N LYS A 110 -11.11 18.14 14.27
CA LYS A 110 -10.10 19.21 14.33
C LYS A 110 -9.01 18.81 13.36
N ARG A 111 -8.92 19.53 12.23
CA ARG A 111 -7.92 19.25 11.20
C ARG A 111 -6.60 19.32 11.95
N ILE A 112 -6.04 18.19 12.33
CA ILE A 112 -4.69 18.19 12.86
C ILE A 112 -3.89 18.64 11.66
N CYS A 113 -3.44 19.88 11.82
CA CYS A 113 -2.68 20.71 10.92
C CYS A 113 -1.38 19.97 10.60
N HIS A 114 -1.49 18.96 9.74
CA HIS A 114 -0.39 18.34 9.03
C HIS A 114 -0.36 18.92 7.60
N TYR A 115 -0.55 20.25 7.48
CA TYR A 115 -0.59 20.93 6.19
C TYR A 115 0.72 20.77 5.41
N ASP A 116 1.79 20.28 6.05
CA ASP A 116 3.12 20.09 5.44
C ASP A 116 3.36 18.69 4.86
N ILE A 117 2.46 17.72 5.07
CA ILE A 117 2.70 16.32 4.63
C ILE A 117 2.12 16.06 3.24
N LEU A 118 1.05 16.75 2.89
CA LEU A 118 0.31 16.52 1.64
C LEU A 118 0.52 17.69 0.68
N LYS A 119 0.72 17.39 -0.60
CA LYS A 119 0.85 18.39 -1.66
C LYS A 119 -0.45 19.20 -1.81
N SER A 120 -0.31 20.45 -2.21
CA SER A 120 -1.44 21.36 -2.44
C SER A 120 -2.34 20.94 -3.62
N ASN A 121 -1.81 20.16 -4.57
CA ASN A 121 -2.54 19.64 -5.73
C ASN A 121 -3.39 18.39 -5.43
N LYS A 122 -3.48 17.97 -4.16
CA LYS A 122 -4.25 16.79 -3.77
C LYS A 122 -5.76 16.98 -4.05
N PRO A 123 -6.51 15.90 -4.33
CA PRO A 123 -7.96 15.93 -4.40
C PRO A 123 -8.59 16.46 -3.10
N ALA A 124 -9.75 17.11 -3.20
CA ALA A 124 -10.44 17.71 -2.04
C ALA A 124 -10.76 16.69 -0.94
N PHE A 125 -11.13 15.47 -1.34
CA PHE A 125 -11.47 14.36 -0.43
C PHE A 125 -10.24 13.61 0.10
N PHE A 126 -9.05 13.85 -0.46
CA PHE A 126 -7.83 13.17 -0.04
C PHE A 126 -7.38 13.67 1.33
N THR A 127 -7.26 12.78 2.30
CA THR A 127 -6.78 13.08 3.66
C THR A 127 -5.67 12.14 4.07
N LEU A 128 -4.97 12.46 5.17
CA LEU A 128 -3.94 11.59 5.74
C LEU A 128 -4.46 10.17 6.02
N HIS A 129 -5.70 10.02 6.46
CA HIS A 129 -6.28 8.69 6.70
C HIS A 129 -6.51 7.91 5.40
N CYS A 130 -6.80 8.61 4.28
CA CYS A 130 -6.90 7.97 2.97
C CYS A 130 -5.53 7.43 2.54
N LEU A 131 -4.47 8.25 2.66
CA LEU A 131 -3.10 7.83 2.40
C LEU A 131 -2.72 6.58 3.21
N VAL A 132 -2.97 6.60 4.52
CA VAL A 132 -2.64 5.48 5.42
C VAL A 132 -3.47 4.24 5.11
N ARG A 133 -4.76 4.40 4.80
CA ARG A 133 -5.66 3.30 4.41
C ARG A 133 -5.18 2.61 3.14
N ASP A 134 -4.79 3.40 2.13
CA ASP A 134 -4.30 2.90 0.84
C ASP A 134 -2.92 2.23 0.98
N ALA A 135 -2.06 2.76 1.84
CA ALA A 135 -0.80 2.12 2.19
C ALA A 135 -1.00 0.78 2.91
N ALA A 136 -1.93 0.72 3.89
CA ALA A 136 -2.24 -0.51 4.60
C ALA A 136 -2.85 -1.60 3.71
N ALA A 137 -3.71 -1.21 2.75
CA ALA A 137 -4.28 -2.13 1.77
C ALA A 137 -3.23 -2.78 0.86
N ARG A 138 -2.11 -2.11 0.60
CA ARG A 138 -1.02 -2.63 -0.24
C ARG A 138 0.01 -3.47 0.52
N LEU A 139 -0.19 -3.70 1.82
CA LEU A 139 0.69 -4.56 2.59
C LEU A 139 0.67 -5.99 2.04
N PRO A 140 1.82 -6.67 1.91
CA PRO A 140 1.90 -8.05 1.43
C PRO A 140 1.15 -8.95 2.41
N GLY A 141 0.19 -9.73 1.89
CA GLY A 141 -0.69 -10.55 2.72
C GLY A 141 -1.57 -9.74 3.69
N GLY A 142 -1.71 -8.43 3.51
CA GLY A 142 -2.48 -7.55 4.38
C GLY A 142 -1.88 -7.35 5.77
N VAL A 143 -0.63 -7.76 6.03
CA VAL A 143 -0.02 -7.65 7.36
C VAL A 143 1.35 -6.97 7.30
N GLY A 144 1.60 -5.99 8.16
CA GLY A 144 2.86 -5.23 8.15
C GLY A 144 3.14 -4.49 9.45
N THR A 145 4.34 -3.94 9.56
CA THR A 145 4.73 -3.03 10.64
C THR A 145 4.32 -1.61 10.31
N ARG A 146 4.46 -0.69 11.27
CA ARG A 146 4.25 0.74 11.01
C ARG A 146 5.25 1.28 9.99
N ASP A 147 6.49 0.78 10.00
CA ASP A 147 7.53 1.26 9.11
C ASP A 147 7.27 0.82 7.67
N ASP A 148 6.74 -0.39 7.49
CA ASP A 148 6.25 -0.90 6.19
C ASP A 148 5.16 0.03 5.60
N VAL A 149 4.21 0.45 6.43
CA VAL A 149 3.19 1.42 6.03
C VAL A 149 3.81 2.77 5.64
N CYS A 150 4.87 3.21 6.34
CA CYS A 150 5.58 4.43 5.99
C CYS A 150 6.32 4.31 4.65
N VAL A 151 6.89 3.15 4.33
CA VAL A 151 7.52 2.90 3.02
C VAL A 151 6.48 3.01 1.92
N LEU A 152 5.35 2.30 2.04
CA LEU A 152 4.28 2.34 1.03
C LEU A 152 3.62 3.72 0.92
N ALA A 153 3.47 4.45 2.02
CA ALA A 153 2.89 5.79 2.00
C ALA A 153 3.72 6.78 1.15
N ARG A 154 5.05 6.59 1.05
CA ARG A 154 5.91 7.45 0.20
C ARG A 154 5.67 7.25 -1.30
N ASP A 155 5.04 6.16 -1.71
CA ASP A 155 4.74 5.92 -3.13
C ASP A 155 3.65 6.85 -3.68
N SER A 156 2.81 7.41 -2.79
CA SER A 156 1.69 8.30 -3.16
C SER A 156 2.18 9.52 -3.91
N GLN A 157 1.43 9.95 -4.93
CA GLN A 157 1.77 11.18 -5.65
C GLN A 157 1.35 12.45 -4.89
N PHE A 158 0.56 12.31 -3.82
CA PHE A 158 0.01 13.41 -3.03
C PHE A 158 0.78 13.70 -1.75
N ILE A 159 1.83 12.93 -1.44
CA ILE A 159 2.74 13.21 -0.32
C ILE A 159 3.84 14.18 -0.76
N VAL A 160 4.27 15.08 0.12
CA VAL A 160 5.44 15.95 -0.13
C VAL A 160 6.71 15.09 -0.19
N GLU A 161 7.57 15.34 -1.18
CA GLU A 161 8.76 14.52 -1.45
C GLU A 161 9.83 14.68 -0.35
N ASP A 162 9.98 15.89 0.21
CA ASP A 162 10.98 16.22 1.23
C ASP A 162 10.49 16.05 2.68
N ILE A 163 9.52 15.16 2.91
CA ILE A 163 9.02 14.91 4.27
C ILE A 163 10.06 14.17 5.11
N SER A 164 10.28 14.65 6.34
CA SER A 164 11.14 13.93 7.28
C SER A 164 10.48 12.62 7.73
N ASP A 165 11.29 11.57 7.86
CA ASP A 165 10.84 10.26 8.32
C ASP A 165 10.13 10.31 9.68
N SER A 166 10.56 11.18 10.58
CA SER A 166 9.95 11.35 11.91
C SER A 166 8.53 11.93 11.81
N GLN A 167 8.32 12.93 10.95
CA GLN A 167 7.01 13.49 10.65
C GLN A 167 6.10 12.45 10.02
N LEU A 168 6.60 11.71 9.02
CA LEU A 168 5.82 10.66 8.36
C LEU A 168 5.41 9.56 9.34
N ARG A 169 6.35 9.04 10.14
CA ARG A 169 6.05 8.02 11.16
C ARG A 169 5.00 8.48 12.17
N LYS A 170 5.06 9.74 12.60
CA LYS A 170 4.06 10.33 13.52
C LYS A 170 2.69 10.44 12.86
N ALA A 171 2.64 10.85 11.60
CA ALA A 171 1.41 10.98 10.83
C ALA A 171 0.77 9.61 10.54
N VAL A 172 1.58 8.62 10.13
CA VAL A 172 1.13 7.24 9.91
C VAL A 172 0.60 6.63 11.21
N LYS A 173 1.28 6.83 12.34
CA LYS A 173 0.77 6.41 13.66
C LYS A 173 -0.61 7.01 13.94
N GLY A 174 -0.73 8.33 13.83
CA GLY A 174 -2.00 9.03 14.09
C GLY A 174 -3.12 8.57 13.15
N GLY A 175 -2.80 8.28 11.89
CA GLY A 175 -3.78 7.78 10.93
C GLY A 175 -4.19 6.33 11.18
N LEU A 176 -3.26 5.44 11.53
CA LEU A 176 -3.55 4.06 11.88
C LEU A 176 -4.41 3.99 13.16
N ASP A 177 -4.04 4.76 14.18
CA ASP A 177 -4.82 4.88 15.41
C ASP A 177 -6.24 5.35 15.10
N ARG A 178 -6.38 6.35 14.21
CA ARG A 178 -7.70 6.86 13.83
C ARG A 178 -8.55 5.82 13.10
N LEU A 179 -7.97 5.10 12.13
CA LEU A 179 -8.65 4.05 11.36
C LEU A 179 -9.03 2.85 12.24
N HIS A 180 -8.25 2.56 13.28
CA HIS A 180 -8.50 1.45 14.21
C HIS A 180 -9.76 1.66 15.07
N TYR A 181 -10.10 2.91 15.39
CA TYR A 181 -11.29 3.28 16.16
C TYR A 181 -12.45 3.78 15.28
N GLU A 182 -12.44 3.50 13.98
CA GLU A 182 -13.61 3.76 13.12
C GLU A 182 -14.73 2.74 13.40
N ASP A 183 -15.97 3.11 13.04
CA ASP A 183 -17.15 2.26 13.25
C ASP A 183 -17.05 0.93 12.46
N ASP A 184 -16.44 1.01 11.26
CA ASP A 184 -15.99 -0.14 10.46
C ASP A 184 -14.47 -0.06 10.29
N PRO A 185 -13.68 -0.64 11.21
CA PRO A 185 -12.24 -0.47 11.22
C PRO A 185 -11.58 -1.27 10.09
N CYS A 186 -10.90 -0.57 9.18
CA CYS A 186 -10.17 -1.23 8.09
C CYS A 186 -8.82 -1.81 8.52
N VAL A 187 -8.32 -1.45 9.71
CA VAL A 187 -7.05 -1.94 10.27
C VAL A 187 -7.19 -2.38 11.72
N LYS A 188 -6.43 -3.40 12.10
CA LYS A 188 -6.37 -3.92 13.47
C LYS A 188 -4.91 -4.04 13.90
N TYR A 189 -4.62 -3.57 15.11
CA TYR A 189 -3.31 -3.77 15.74
C TYR A 189 -3.27 -5.07 16.53
N GLU A 190 -2.34 -5.94 16.18
CA GLU A 190 -2.04 -7.18 16.90
C GLU A 190 -0.91 -6.92 17.90
N LYS A 191 -1.25 -6.85 19.19
CA LYS A 191 -0.31 -6.50 20.27
C LYS A 191 0.81 -7.53 20.43
N GLU A 192 0.51 -8.81 20.24
CA GLU A 192 1.47 -9.90 20.43
C GLU A 192 2.59 -9.87 19.38
N ARG A 193 2.26 -9.49 18.15
CA ARG A 193 3.22 -9.47 17.04
C ARG A 193 3.71 -8.07 16.69
N HIS A 194 3.17 -7.04 17.34
CA HIS A 194 3.40 -5.64 17.04
C HIS A 194 3.14 -5.26 15.56
N ARG A 195 2.15 -5.89 14.94
CA ARG A 195 1.82 -5.71 13.51
C ARG A 195 0.42 -5.16 13.30
N TRP A 196 0.22 -4.54 12.15
CA TRP A 196 -1.05 -4.06 11.64
C TRP A 196 -1.57 -5.03 10.60
N THR A 197 -2.85 -5.39 10.71
CA THR A 197 -3.56 -6.24 9.75
C THR A 197 -4.65 -5.41 9.07
N TYR A 198 -4.68 -5.46 7.75
CA TYR A 198 -5.73 -4.89 6.91
C TYR A 198 -6.90 -5.86 6.83
N LEU A 199 -8.10 -5.40 7.22
CA LEU A 199 -9.27 -6.27 7.39
C LEU A 199 -10.20 -6.31 6.19
N HIS A 200 -10.12 -5.34 5.28
CA HIS A 200 -11.03 -5.25 4.14
C HIS A 200 -10.51 -5.97 2.90
N GLY A 201 -9.34 -6.62 2.97
CA GLY A 201 -8.70 -7.19 1.80
C GLY A 201 -9.46 -8.37 1.18
N ASP A 202 -10.18 -9.13 2.00
CA ASP A 202 -11.01 -10.26 1.56
C ASP A 202 -12.46 -9.86 1.24
N ARG A 203 -12.85 -8.61 1.50
CA ARG A 203 -14.18 -8.10 1.17
C ARG A 203 -14.26 -7.83 -0.33
N LYS A 204 -15.45 -7.94 -0.91
CA LYS A 204 -15.70 -7.61 -2.31
C LYS A 204 -16.20 -6.17 -2.44
N VAL A 205 -16.15 -5.63 -3.67
CA VAL A 205 -16.63 -4.27 -3.96
C VAL A 205 -18.13 -4.16 -3.65
N GLU A 206 -18.87 -5.23 -3.93
CA GLU A 206 -20.32 -5.35 -3.71
C GLU A 206 -20.68 -5.30 -2.22
N ASP A 207 -19.81 -5.79 -1.32
CA ASP A 207 -20.02 -5.77 0.14
C ASP A 207 -20.11 -4.33 0.70
N PHE A 208 -19.78 -3.31 -0.10
CA PHE A 208 -19.85 -1.90 0.26
C PHE A 208 -21.01 -1.13 -0.42
N GLU A 209 -21.81 -1.78 -1.27
CA GLU A 209 -22.92 -1.13 -1.99
C GLU A 209 -24.25 -1.09 -1.19
N ASP A 210 -24.28 -1.73 0.00
CA ASP A 210 -25.51 -2.06 0.74
C ASP A 210 -26.11 -0.99 1.68
N ASP A 211 -25.76 0.29 1.52
CA ASP A 211 -26.24 1.38 2.41
C ASP A 211 -27.15 2.39 1.68
N SER A 212 -27.92 1.90 0.70
CA SER A 212 -28.91 2.69 -0.07
C SER A 212 -30.32 2.13 0.17
N THR A 213 -30.89 2.31 1.36
CA THR A 213 -32.34 2.22 1.59
C THR A 213 -32.79 3.38 2.48
#